data_AF-A0A5W8X2L9-F1
#
_entry.id   AF-A0A5W8X2L9-F1
#
_cell.length_a   1.000
_cell.length_b   1.000
_cell.length_c   1.000
_cell.angle_alpha   90.00
_cell.angle_beta   90.00
_cell.angle_gamma   90.00
#
_symmetry.space_group_name_H-M   'P 1'
#
loop_
_entity.id
_entity.type
_entity.pdbx_description
1 polymer ?
#
loop_
_entity_poly.entity_id
_entity_poly.type
_entity_poly.pdbx_seq_one_letter_code
_entity_poly.pdbx_strand_id
1 'polypeptide(L)'
;FGPQLQERVQQNIIREYLGEQPVGSAFVIETGNSKHPWLVHAPTMRVPLIIDGTDAVYNATRAALLAIFQHNKSAGEGRKIKSVVFPAMGAGCGKVSPDSVARQMRLAWDGFINCATEINWQYASARQDAVFSTTAYCPSKALCPNARTEYIGFGDYRTYCKKSGNTCISPRHQVDDIYIGAHSHAVSPGTYPHSHHLNTEYLSGVKNDV
;
A
#
# COMPACT_ATOMS: atom_id res chain seq x y z
N PHE A 1 24.12 0.80 -18.87
CA PHE A 1 24.02 -0.63 -18.45
C PHE A 1 23.73 -1.48 -19.68
N GLY A 2 24.00 -2.79 -19.64
CA GLY A 2 23.85 -3.69 -20.80
C GLY A 2 22.82 -4.82 -20.60
N PRO A 3 22.59 -5.65 -21.63
CA PRO A 3 21.61 -6.76 -21.61
C PRO A 3 21.77 -7.72 -20.41
N GLN A 4 22.99 -7.87 -19.92
CA GLN A 4 23.32 -8.73 -18.79
C GLN A 4 22.62 -8.30 -17.50
N LEU A 5 22.35 -7.00 -17.30
CA LEU A 5 21.57 -6.53 -16.15
C LEU A 5 20.09 -6.87 -16.32
N GLN A 6 19.55 -6.70 -17.53
CA GLN A 6 18.17 -7.07 -17.85
C GLN A 6 17.93 -8.56 -17.60
N GLU A 7 18.81 -9.42 -18.10
CA GLU A 7 18.74 -10.87 -17.89
C GLU A 7 18.76 -11.21 -16.40
N ARG A 8 19.64 -10.60 -15.60
CA ARG A 8 19.68 -10.83 -14.15
C ARG A 8 18.38 -10.42 -13.46
N VAL A 9 17.78 -9.30 -13.85
CA VAL A 9 16.47 -8.85 -13.34
C VAL A 9 15.39 -9.86 -13.72
N GLN A 10 15.33 -10.29 -14.98
CA GLN A 10 14.34 -11.25 -15.46
C GLN A 10 14.48 -12.61 -14.77
N GLN A 11 15.70 -13.13 -14.61
CA GLN A 11 15.95 -14.39 -13.90
C GLN A 11 15.57 -14.30 -12.42
N ASN A 12 15.80 -13.16 -11.78
CA ASN A 12 15.34 -12.93 -10.41
C ASN A 12 13.80 -12.97 -10.34
N ILE A 13 13.10 -12.30 -11.26
CA ILE A 13 11.63 -12.33 -11.34
C ILE A 13 11.10 -13.75 -11.55
N ILE A 14 11.72 -14.54 -12.44
CA ILE A 14 11.33 -15.93 -12.67
C ILE A 14 11.50 -16.77 -11.40
N ARG A 15 12.65 -16.64 -10.73
CA ARG A 15 13.00 -17.48 -9.59
C ARG A 15 12.25 -17.12 -8.31
N GLU A 16 12.19 -15.83 -7.98
CA GLU A 16 11.68 -15.35 -6.68
C GLU A 16 10.20 -14.95 -6.74
N TYR A 17 9.69 -14.63 -7.93
CA TYR A 17 8.32 -14.15 -8.12
C TYR A 17 7.50 -15.03 -9.08
N LEU A 18 7.98 -16.25 -9.37
CA LEU A 18 7.31 -17.23 -10.23
C LEU A 18 6.90 -16.63 -11.59
N GLY A 19 7.71 -15.71 -12.12
CA GLY A 19 7.49 -15.07 -13.42
C GLY A 19 6.73 -13.74 -13.39
N GLU A 20 6.15 -13.33 -12.25
CA GLU A 20 5.43 -12.06 -12.15
C GLU A 20 5.73 -11.31 -10.85
N GLN A 21 6.46 -10.19 -10.95
CA GLN A 21 6.67 -9.31 -9.81
C GLN A 21 5.47 -8.35 -9.62
N PRO A 22 4.74 -8.41 -8.50
CA PRO A 22 3.60 -7.53 -8.25
C PRO A 22 4.03 -6.09 -7.92
N VAL A 23 3.18 -5.11 -8.27
CA VAL A 23 3.33 -3.72 -7.83
C VAL A 23 3.26 -3.67 -6.30
N GLY A 24 4.11 -2.86 -5.68
CA GLY A 24 4.27 -2.83 -4.21
C GLY A 24 5.30 -3.82 -3.67
N SER A 25 6.02 -4.52 -4.55
CA SER A 25 7.23 -5.28 -4.21
C SER A 25 8.47 -4.65 -4.84
N ALA A 26 9.66 -4.95 -4.30
CA ALA A 26 10.92 -4.54 -4.88
C ALA A 26 12.06 -5.47 -4.45
N PHE A 27 13.14 -5.51 -5.23
CA PHE A 27 14.37 -6.18 -4.85
C PHE A 27 15.62 -5.40 -5.27
N VAL A 28 16.72 -5.63 -4.57
CA VAL A 28 18.04 -5.06 -4.86
C VAL A 28 18.86 -6.06 -5.68
N ILE A 29 19.52 -5.58 -6.73
CA ILE A 29 20.38 -6.40 -7.59
C ILE A 29 21.65 -5.65 -7.98
N GLU A 30 22.75 -6.38 -8.17
CA GLU A 30 24.01 -5.78 -8.61
C GLU A 30 24.00 -5.41 -10.09
N THR A 31 24.47 -4.20 -10.37
CA THR A 31 24.59 -3.71 -11.75
C THR A 31 25.90 -4.15 -12.41
N GLY A 32 26.93 -4.46 -11.61
CA GLY A 32 28.31 -4.66 -12.06
C GLY A 32 29.05 -3.35 -12.39
N ASN A 33 28.47 -2.19 -12.08
CA ASN A 33 29.08 -0.88 -12.30
C ASN A 33 29.63 -0.30 -10.99
N SER A 34 30.89 0.10 -10.95
CA SER A 34 31.53 0.63 -9.73
C SER A 34 30.94 1.95 -9.22
N LYS A 35 30.43 2.81 -10.10
CA LYS A 35 29.81 4.09 -9.74
C LYS A 35 28.35 3.94 -9.30
N HIS A 36 27.65 2.94 -9.83
CA HIS A 36 26.23 2.67 -9.55
C HIS A 36 26.02 1.19 -9.23
N PRO A 37 26.55 0.69 -8.10
CA PRO A 37 26.67 -0.76 -7.85
C PRO A 37 25.32 -1.49 -7.73
N TRP A 38 24.26 -0.77 -7.37
CA TRP A 38 22.96 -1.34 -7.07
C TRP A 38 21.86 -0.81 -8.00
N LEU A 39 20.97 -1.69 -8.42
CA LEU A 39 19.66 -1.38 -8.97
C LEU A 39 18.60 -1.86 -7.98
N VAL A 40 17.64 -1.00 -7.68
CA VAL A 40 16.43 -1.38 -6.93
C VAL A 40 15.29 -1.48 -7.94
N HIS A 41 14.86 -2.71 -8.27
CA HIS A 41 13.80 -2.94 -9.23
C HIS A 41 12.44 -2.93 -8.53
N ALA A 42 11.62 -1.92 -8.82
CA ALA A 42 10.31 -1.70 -8.20
C ALA A 42 9.26 -1.36 -9.28
N PRO A 43 8.43 -2.32 -9.74
CA PRO A 43 7.46 -2.08 -10.80
C PRO A 43 6.32 -1.17 -10.35
N THR A 44 5.92 -0.26 -11.24
CA THR A 44 4.72 0.61 -11.08
C THR A 44 3.51 0.09 -11.84
N MET A 45 3.70 -0.89 -12.72
CA MET A 45 2.68 -1.47 -13.59
C MET A 45 3.15 -2.85 -14.10
N ARG A 46 2.20 -3.74 -14.39
CA ARG A 46 2.48 -5.06 -14.99
C ARG A 46 2.89 -4.95 -16.46
N VAL A 47 2.16 -4.10 -17.19
CA VAL A 47 2.42 -3.73 -18.59
C VAL A 47 2.32 -2.21 -18.72
N PRO A 48 2.86 -1.58 -19.78
CA PRO A 48 2.67 -0.15 -20.00
C PRO A 48 1.18 0.23 -20.02
N LEU A 49 0.72 1.00 -19.04
CA LEU A 49 -0.68 1.46 -18.91
C LEU A 49 -0.79 2.76 -18.09
N ILE A 50 -1.90 3.49 -18.25
CA ILE A 50 -2.19 4.71 -17.48
C ILE A 50 -2.53 4.34 -16.03
N ILE A 51 -1.76 4.87 -15.09
CA ILE A 51 -1.92 4.64 -13.65
C ILE A 51 -2.23 5.93 -12.87
N ASP A 52 -2.45 7.07 -13.56
CA ASP A 52 -3.01 8.27 -12.94
C ASP A 52 -4.37 7.93 -12.32
N GLY A 53 -4.61 8.39 -11.10
CA GLY A 53 -5.79 7.92 -10.35
C GLY A 53 -5.53 6.70 -9.46
N THR A 54 -4.28 6.32 -9.19
CA THR A 54 -3.91 5.18 -8.31
C THR A 54 -2.79 5.51 -7.34
N ASP A 55 -2.59 4.65 -6.34
CA ASP A 55 -1.50 4.69 -5.36
C ASP A 55 -0.26 3.87 -5.78
N ALA A 56 -0.18 3.44 -7.04
CA ALA A 56 0.91 2.58 -7.55
C ALA A 56 2.29 3.24 -7.39
N VAL A 57 2.38 4.57 -7.51
CA VAL A 57 3.62 5.33 -7.31
C VAL A 57 4.06 5.28 -5.85
N TYR A 58 3.13 5.49 -4.91
CA TYR A 58 3.40 5.34 -3.48
C TYR A 58 3.85 3.92 -3.14
N ASN A 59 3.12 2.90 -3.64
CA ASN A 59 3.42 1.49 -3.36
C ASN A 59 4.80 1.07 -3.89
N ALA A 60 5.14 1.42 -5.15
CA ALA A 60 6.44 1.12 -5.73
C ALA A 60 7.58 1.86 -5.00
N THR A 61 7.38 3.12 -4.64
CA THR A 61 8.38 3.91 -3.90
C THR A 61 8.63 3.32 -2.52
N ARG A 62 7.56 3.00 -1.78
CA ARG A 62 7.66 2.39 -0.47
C ARG A 62 8.32 1.02 -0.51
N ALA A 63 7.99 0.21 -1.52
CA ALA A 63 8.63 -1.09 -1.72
C ALA A 63 10.14 -0.97 -1.96
N ALA A 64 10.57 -0.02 -2.80
CA ALA A 64 11.98 0.24 -3.04
C ALA A 64 12.73 0.64 -1.76
N LEU A 65 12.15 1.53 -0.94
CA LEU A 65 12.73 1.93 0.35
C LEU A 65 12.85 0.74 1.32
N LEU A 66 11.83 -0.12 1.39
CA LEU A 66 11.88 -1.34 2.20
C LEU A 66 12.95 -2.33 1.70
N ALA A 67 13.09 -2.51 0.39
CA ALA A 67 14.11 -3.37 -0.18
C ALA A 67 15.53 -2.86 0.16
N ILE A 68 15.75 -1.54 0.11
CA ILE A 68 17.00 -0.91 0.55
C ILE A 68 17.25 -1.16 2.04
N PHE A 69 16.23 -0.97 2.89
CA PHE A 69 16.36 -1.22 4.32
C PHE A 69 16.74 -2.68 4.63
N GLN A 70 16.05 -3.64 4.00
CA GLN A 70 16.34 -5.05 4.21
C GLN A 70 17.73 -5.44 3.69
N HIS A 71 18.14 -4.93 2.52
CA HIS A 71 19.50 -5.09 2.02
C HIS A 71 20.54 -4.54 3.01
N ASN A 72 20.33 -3.33 3.52
CA ASN A 72 21.26 -2.70 4.46
C ASN A 72 21.34 -3.41 5.82
N LYS A 73 20.27 -4.11 6.23
CA LYS A 73 20.24 -4.90 7.47
C LYS A 73 21.16 -6.12 7.41
N SER A 74 21.29 -6.76 6.24
CA SER A 74 22.13 -7.95 6.04
C SER A 74 23.49 -7.64 5.40
N ALA A 75 23.65 -6.48 4.74
CA ALA A 75 24.88 -6.09 4.08
C ALA A 75 25.98 -5.66 5.08
N GLY A 76 27.21 -6.10 4.82
CA GLY A 76 28.41 -5.55 5.46
C GLY A 76 28.57 -4.05 5.16
N GLU A 77 29.29 -3.33 6.02
CA GLU A 77 29.35 -1.85 6.00
C GLU A 77 29.75 -1.26 4.63
N GLY A 78 30.67 -1.90 3.90
CA GLY A 78 31.10 -1.47 2.56
C GLY A 78 30.09 -1.71 1.44
N ARG A 79 28.99 -2.45 1.70
CA ARG A 79 27.96 -2.80 0.70
C ARG A 79 26.60 -2.16 0.98
N LYS A 80 26.49 -1.37 2.06
CA LYS A 80 25.27 -0.63 2.38
C LYS A 80 25.01 0.46 1.34
N ILE A 81 23.76 0.58 0.93
CA ILE A 81 23.24 1.65 0.09
C ILE A 81 23.06 2.88 0.97
N LYS A 82 23.92 3.89 0.80
CA LYS A 82 23.91 5.16 1.56
C LYS A 82 23.20 6.29 0.83
N SER A 83 23.08 6.17 -0.49
CA SER A 83 22.38 7.13 -1.35
C SER A 83 21.66 6.37 -2.46
N VAL A 84 20.53 6.93 -2.89
CA VAL A 84 19.70 6.35 -3.94
C VAL A 84 19.10 7.49 -4.75
N VAL A 85 19.02 7.31 -6.06
CA VAL A 85 18.31 8.21 -6.97
C VAL A 85 17.00 7.54 -7.34
N PHE A 86 15.89 8.22 -7.10
CA PHE A 86 14.58 7.79 -7.59
C PHE A 86 14.23 8.53 -8.88
N PRO A 87 13.75 7.84 -9.92
CA PRO A 87 13.14 8.51 -11.06
C PRO A 87 11.77 9.08 -10.67
N ALA A 88 11.18 9.90 -11.54
CA ALA A 88 9.78 10.31 -11.42
C ALA A 88 8.86 9.10 -11.66
N MET A 89 8.65 8.31 -10.60
CA MET A 89 7.92 7.04 -10.62
C MET A 89 6.53 7.23 -11.23
N GLY A 90 6.19 6.44 -12.26
CA GLY A 90 4.87 6.48 -12.91
C GLY A 90 4.59 7.67 -13.85
N ALA A 91 5.49 8.66 -13.95
CA ALA A 91 5.24 9.87 -14.76
C ALA A 91 5.22 9.64 -16.27
N GLY A 92 5.97 8.65 -16.77
CA GLY A 92 6.10 8.35 -18.20
C GLY A 92 4.87 7.68 -18.82
N CYS A 93 4.94 6.37 -19.05
CA CYS A 93 3.80 5.59 -19.56
C CYS A 93 2.57 5.68 -18.65
N GLY A 94 2.79 5.83 -17.35
CA GLY A 94 1.73 5.90 -16.34
C GLY A 94 0.91 7.18 -16.34
N LYS A 95 1.39 8.26 -16.98
CA LYS A 95 0.73 9.57 -17.08
C LYS A 95 0.35 10.20 -15.73
N VAL A 96 0.99 9.78 -14.63
CA VAL A 96 0.77 10.40 -13.31
C VAL A 96 1.32 11.82 -13.35
N SER A 97 0.49 12.79 -12.96
CA SER A 97 0.92 14.20 -12.95
C SER A 97 2.14 14.41 -12.02
N PRO A 98 3.09 15.31 -12.35
CA PRO A 98 4.29 15.53 -11.54
C PRO A 98 3.99 15.85 -10.06
N ASP A 99 2.91 16.57 -9.82
CA ASP A 99 2.43 16.96 -8.50
C ASP A 99 1.93 15.75 -7.67
N SER A 100 1.20 14.83 -8.30
CA SER A 100 0.79 13.55 -7.68
C SER A 100 2.00 12.64 -7.43
N VAL A 101 2.93 12.55 -8.39
CA VAL A 101 4.19 11.80 -8.22
C VAL A 101 4.95 12.29 -7.00
N ALA A 102 5.16 13.61 -6.89
CA ALA A 102 5.89 14.22 -5.78
C ALA A 102 5.22 13.94 -4.42
N ARG A 103 3.89 14.09 -4.32
CA ARG A 103 3.16 13.81 -3.07
C ARG A 103 3.22 12.34 -2.67
N GLN A 104 3.03 11.42 -3.63
CA GLN A 104 3.07 9.98 -3.36
C GLN A 104 4.48 9.54 -2.92
N MET A 105 5.51 9.99 -3.63
CA MET A 105 6.90 9.66 -3.28
C MET A 105 7.31 10.26 -1.93
N ARG A 106 6.92 11.52 -1.66
CA ARG A 106 7.17 12.17 -0.36
C ARG A 106 6.48 11.42 0.77
N LEU A 107 5.20 11.05 0.62
CA LEU A 107 4.48 10.32 1.68
C LEU A 107 5.13 8.96 1.97
N ALA A 108 5.63 8.26 0.95
CA ALA A 108 6.38 7.02 1.13
C ALA A 108 7.68 7.25 1.91
N TRP A 109 8.41 8.32 1.61
CA TRP A 109 9.62 8.71 2.32
C TRP A 109 9.34 9.10 3.79
N ASP A 110 8.34 9.96 4.02
CA ASP A 110 7.97 10.42 5.36
C ASP A 110 7.59 9.25 6.26
N GLY A 111 6.82 8.27 5.73
CA GLY A 111 6.47 7.05 6.46
C GLY A 111 7.61 6.04 6.61
N PHE A 112 8.69 6.17 5.83
CA PHE A 112 9.89 5.34 5.95
C PHE A 112 10.84 5.85 7.04
N ILE A 113 11.00 7.17 7.15
CA ILE A 113 11.86 7.77 8.18
C ILE A 113 11.16 7.93 9.54
N ASN A 114 9.83 8.08 9.54
CA ASN A 114 9.03 8.17 10.77
C ASN A 114 8.37 6.82 11.06
N CYS A 115 9.14 5.90 11.65
CA CYS A 115 8.65 4.57 11.99
C CYS A 115 7.55 4.63 13.06
N ALA A 116 6.47 3.89 12.82
CA ALA A 116 5.44 3.70 13.84
C ALA A 116 5.99 2.93 15.04
N THR A 117 5.67 3.40 16.24
CA THR A 117 5.99 2.72 17.50
C THR A 117 4.92 1.71 17.89
N GLU A 118 3.69 1.93 17.43
CA GLU A 118 2.52 1.08 17.70
C GLU A 118 1.65 0.95 16.46
N ILE A 119 0.97 -0.19 16.32
CA ILE A 119 0.05 -0.47 15.21
C ILE A 119 -1.34 -0.75 15.80
N ASN A 120 -2.32 0.05 15.41
CA ASN A 120 -3.73 -0.12 15.74
C ASN A 120 -4.61 0.32 14.56
N TRP A 121 -5.92 0.16 14.68
CA TRP A 121 -6.87 0.52 13.62
C TRP A 121 -6.88 2.01 13.31
N GLN A 122 -6.68 2.88 14.31
CA GLN A 122 -6.60 4.32 14.11
C GLN A 122 -5.40 4.68 13.24
N TYR A 123 -4.23 4.09 13.51
CA TYR A 123 -3.03 4.26 12.70
C TYR A 123 -3.24 3.74 11.28
N ALA A 124 -3.78 2.53 11.12
CA ALA A 124 -4.04 1.95 9.81
C ALA A 124 -5.01 2.80 8.98
N SER A 125 -6.09 3.30 9.59
CA SER A 125 -7.05 4.20 8.94
C SER A 125 -6.40 5.51 8.53
N ALA A 126 -5.65 6.15 9.44
CA ALA A 126 -4.94 7.39 9.13
C ALA A 126 -3.93 7.20 7.99
N ARG A 127 -3.25 6.04 7.93
CA ARG A 127 -2.35 5.69 6.84
C ARG A 127 -3.10 5.57 5.51
N GLN A 128 -4.23 4.89 5.50
CA GLN A 128 -5.07 4.76 4.30
C GLN A 128 -5.52 6.14 3.80
N ASP A 129 -6.03 6.99 4.69
CA ASP A 129 -6.46 8.35 4.36
C ASP A 129 -5.32 9.20 3.81
N ALA A 130 -4.13 9.11 4.41
CA ALA A 130 -2.95 9.84 3.95
C ALA A 130 -2.59 9.44 2.51
N VAL A 131 -2.50 8.14 2.21
CA VAL A 131 -2.20 7.62 0.86
C VAL A 131 -3.26 8.09 -0.13
N PHE A 132 -4.53 7.96 0.26
CA PHE A 132 -5.65 8.40 -0.55
C PHE A 132 -5.58 9.90 -0.91
N SER A 133 -5.14 10.72 0.05
CA SER A 133 -5.07 12.19 -0.06
C SER A 133 -3.91 12.74 -0.90
N THR A 134 -2.95 11.90 -1.32
CA THR A 134 -1.80 12.32 -2.14
C THR A 134 -2.15 12.77 -3.55
N THR A 135 -3.44 12.95 -3.86
CA THR A 135 -4.01 13.12 -5.21
C THR A 135 -3.82 11.91 -6.11
N ALA A 136 -3.46 10.76 -5.53
CA ALA A 136 -3.71 9.46 -6.13
C ALA A 136 -5.18 9.36 -6.57
N TYR A 137 -6.14 9.95 -5.83
CA TYR A 137 -7.57 9.81 -6.16
C TYR A 137 -8.37 11.13 -6.20
N CYS A 138 -7.96 12.18 -5.48
CA CYS A 138 -8.66 13.48 -5.53
C CYS A 138 -7.72 14.69 -5.34
N PRO A 139 -7.76 15.71 -6.22
CA PRO A 139 -6.96 16.93 -6.09
C PRO A 139 -7.51 17.99 -5.11
N SER A 140 -8.67 17.78 -4.46
CA SER A 140 -9.35 18.83 -3.69
C SER A 140 -10.03 18.30 -2.41
N LYS A 141 -10.11 19.16 -1.39
CA LYS A 141 -10.76 18.87 -0.10
C LYS A 141 -12.30 19.04 -0.11
N ALA A 142 -12.87 19.71 -1.10
CA ALA A 142 -14.28 20.12 -1.10
C ALA A 142 -15.09 19.56 -2.29
N LEU A 143 -14.57 19.67 -3.51
CA LEU A 143 -15.14 19.08 -4.72
C LEU A 143 -14.02 18.62 -5.66
N CYS A 144 -14.06 17.36 -6.10
CA CYS A 144 -13.16 16.89 -7.15
C CYS A 144 -13.63 17.43 -8.51
N PRO A 145 -12.84 18.26 -9.23
CA PRO A 145 -13.21 18.73 -10.57
C PRO A 145 -13.33 17.57 -11.58
N ASN A 146 -12.67 16.46 -11.26
CA ASN A 146 -12.70 15.23 -12.05
C ASN A 146 -13.82 14.28 -11.61
N ALA A 147 -14.67 14.61 -10.63
CA ALA A 147 -15.84 13.79 -10.33
C ALA A 147 -16.93 13.99 -11.39
N ARG A 148 -17.50 12.90 -11.88
CA ARG A 148 -18.72 12.84 -12.68
C ARG A 148 -19.66 11.86 -12.02
N THR A 149 -20.84 12.33 -11.63
CA THR A 149 -21.90 11.49 -11.09
C THR A 149 -22.83 11.06 -12.21
N GLU A 150 -23.16 9.78 -12.27
CA GLU A 150 -24.11 9.22 -13.23
C GLU A 150 -25.19 8.42 -12.51
N TYR A 151 -26.41 8.52 -13.03
CA TYR A 151 -27.51 7.66 -12.63
C TYR A 151 -27.32 6.26 -13.22
N ILE A 152 -27.36 5.23 -12.38
CA ILE A 152 -27.14 3.83 -12.82
C ILE A 152 -28.42 2.97 -12.77
N GLY A 153 -29.56 3.57 -12.43
CA GLY A 153 -30.86 2.88 -12.33
C GLY A 153 -31.29 2.65 -10.89
N PHE A 154 -32.58 2.35 -10.67
CA PHE A 154 -33.17 2.03 -9.37
C PHE A 154 -32.99 3.09 -8.25
N GLY A 155 -32.79 4.35 -8.61
CA GLY A 155 -32.51 5.41 -7.63
C GLY A 155 -31.03 5.58 -7.30
N ASP A 156 -30.18 4.64 -7.75
CA ASP A 156 -28.77 4.64 -7.42
C ASP A 156 -27.96 5.57 -8.32
N TYR A 157 -27.01 6.26 -7.71
CA TYR A 157 -26.00 7.04 -8.41
C TYR A 157 -24.60 6.48 -8.17
N ARG A 158 -23.73 6.61 -9.17
CA ARG A 158 -22.31 6.29 -9.03
C ARG A 158 -21.44 7.45 -9.48
N THR A 159 -20.45 7.78 -8.66
CA THR A 159 -19.45 8.77 -9.02
C THR A 159 -18.26 8.09 -9.69
N TYR A 160 -17.82 8.64 -10.81
CA TYR A 160 -16.67 8.21 -11.60
C TYR A 160 -15.63 9.33 -11.69
N CYS A 161 -14.38 8.95 -11.94
CA CYS A 161 -13.32 9.90 -12.25
C CYS A 161 -13.27 10.18 -13.77
N LYS A 162 -13.48 11.43 -14.19
CA LYS A 162 -13.39 11.90 -15.59
C LYS A 162 -12.03 11.61 -16.23
N LYS A 163 -10.95 11.49 -15.44
CA LYS A 163 -9.60 11.22 -15.94
C LYS A 163 -9.32 9.74 -16.18
N SER A 164 -9.68 8.88 -15.23
CA SER A 164 -9.36 7.45 -15.31
C SER A 164 -10.52 6.60 -15.85
N GLY A 165 -11.76 7.11 -15.86
CA GLY A 165 -12.97 6.36 -16.19
C GLY A 165 -13.42 5.39 -15.09
N ASN A 166 -12.62 5.19 -14.05
CA ASN A 166 -12.90 4.26 -12.96
C ASN A 166 -13.86 4.87 -11.93
N THR A 167 -14.52 4.00 -11.16
CA THR A 167 -15.35 4.40 -10.00
C THR A 167 -14.54 5.25 -9.03
N CYS A 168 -15.12 6.36 -8.60
CA CYS A 168 -14.55 7.20 -7.56
C CYS A 168 -14.58 6.43 -6.23
N ILE A 169 -13.41 6.06 -5.75
CA ILE A 169 -13.24 5.39 -4.45
C ILE A 169 -13.12 6.36 -3.28
N SER A 170 -13.28 7.68 -3.53
CA SER A 170 -13.26 8.69 -2.47
C SER A 170 -14.63 8.74 -1.81
N PRO A 171 -14.73 8.42 -0.50
CA PRO A 171 -15.99 8.51 0.22
C PRO A 171 -16.59 9.93 0.20
N ARG A 172 -15.74 10.95 -0.03
CA ARG A 172 -16.13 12.36 -0.06
C ARG A 172 -16.83 12.81 -1.36
N HIS A 173 -16.74 12.03 -2.43
CA HIS A 173 -17.44 12.33 -3.69
C HIS A 173 -18.39 11.22 -4.11
N GLN A 174 -18.45 10.11 -3.39
CA GLN A 174 -19.54 9.17 -3.62
C GLN A 174 -20.83 9.90 -3.28
N VAL A 175 -21.81 9.81 -4.20
CA VAL A 175 -23.16 10.27 -3.90
C VAL A 175 -23.62 9.42 -2.73
N ASP A 176 -24.10 10.06 -1.67
CA ASP A 176 -24.56 9.39 -0.46
C ASP A 176 -25.80 8.53 -0.75
N ASP A 177 -25.63 7.36 -1.36
CA ASP A 177 -26.61 6.26 -1.29
C ASP A 177 -26.20 5.30 -0.18
N ILE A 178 -25.93 5.86 1.00
CA ILE A 178 -25.91 5.14 2.26
C ILE A 178 -26.57 6.01 3.34
N TYR A 179 -27.90 6.10 3.30
CA TYR A 179 -28.65 5.75 4.51
C TYR A 179 -28.45 4.25 4.71
N ILE A 180 -27.35 3.83 5.35
CA ILE A 180 -27.28 2.51 5.98
C ILE A 180 -28.38 2.60 7.02
N GLY A 181 -29.48 1.89 6.79
CA GLY A 181 -30.30 1.45 7.90
C GLY A 181 -29.37 0.82 8.93
N ALA A 182 -29.27 1.45 10.09
CA ALA A 182 -28.89 0.82 11.35
C ALA A 182 -27.85 -0.32 11.25
N HIS A 183 -26.63 -0.02 10.85
CA HIS A 183 -25.47 -0.74 11.37
C HIS A 183 -24.53 0.27 12.00
N SER A 184 -24.96 0.73 13.18
CA SER A 184 -24.04 1.07 14.24
C SER A 184 -23.04 -0.08 14.38
N HIS A 185 -21.79 0.12 13.96
CA HIS A 185 -20.68 -0.47 14.70
C HIS A 185 -20.52 0.31 16.01
N ALA A 186 -21.58 0.28 16.82
CA ALA A 186 -21.35 0.10 18.23
C ALA A 186 -20.63 -1.25 18.31
N VAL A 187 -19.37 -1.23 18.73
CA VAL A 187 -18.95 -2.31 19.60
C VAL A 187 -19.88 -2.19 20.78
N SER A 188 -21.02 -2.88 20.72
CA SER A 188 -21.72 -3.27 21.92
C SER A 188 -20.67 -4.06 22.70
N PRO A 189 -20.31 -3.66 23.93
CA PRO A 189 -19.77 -4.64 24.85
C PRO A 189 -20.92 -5.62 25.05
N GLY A 190 -20.95 -6.65 24.21
CA GLY A 190 -21.78 -7.81 24.45
C GLY A 190 -21.42 -8.27 25.84
N THR A 191 -22.40 -8.23 26.73
CA THR A 191 -22.31 -8.72 28.09
C THR A 191 -21.99 -10.21 28.03
N TYR A 192 -20.71 -10.54 27.90
CA TYR A 192 -20.18 -11.82 28.33
C TYR A 192 -19.95 -11.66 29.84
N PRO A 193 -20.77 -12.25 30.71
CA PRO A 193 -20.37 -12.37 32.10
C PRO A 193 -19.30 -13.45 32.11
N HIS A 194 -18.03 -13.03 31.97
CA HIS A 194 -16.95 -13.78 32.61
C HIS A 194 -17.10 -13.52 34.11
N SER A 195 -18.04 -14.24 34.72
CA SER A 195 -18.15 -14.36 36.16
C SER A 195 -16.89 -15.06 36.65
N HIS A 196 -15.95 -14.25 37.15
CA HIS A 196 -14.99 -14.71 38.12
C HIS A 196 -15.77 -15.19 39.35
N HIS A 197 -15.95 -16.51 39.45
CA HIS A 197 -16.21 -17.16 40.73
C HIS A 197 -15.08 -18.16 40.97
N LEU A 198 -14.16 -17.76 41.84
CA LEU A 198 -13.46 -18.69 42.71
C LEU A 198 -14.53 -19.44 43.51
N ASN A 199 -14.52 -20.76 43.46
CA ASN A 199 -14.90 -21.57 44.61
C ASN A 199 -14.14 -22.89 44.64
N THR A 200 -13.48 -23.05 45.78
CA THR A 200 -12.74 -24.18 46.29
C THR A 200 -13.70 -25.35 46.58
N GLU A 201 -13.16 -26.57 46.52
CA GLU A 201 -13.56 -27.70 47.37
C GLU A 201 -14.92 -28.37 47.09
N TYR A 202 -14.90 -29.61 46.56
CA TYR A 202 -15.06 -30.84 47.36
C TYR A 202 -15.23 -32.08 46.43
N LEU A 203 -14.19 -32.94 46.47
CA LEU A 203 -14.21 -34.39 46.68
C LEU A 203 -15.09 -35.37 45.86
N SER A 204 -14.43 -36.52 45.67
CA SER A 204 -14.89 -37.89 45.30
C SER A 204 -14.96 -38.13 43.78
N GLY A 205 -14.12 -38.97 43.19
CA GLY A 205 -13.49 -40.19 43.67
C GLY A 205 -14.01 -41.35 42.82
N VAL A 206 -13.16 -41.96 42.00
CA VAL A 206 -13.14 -43.39 41.60
C VAL A 206 -11.95 -43.61 40.63
N LYS A 207 -10.92 -44.27 41.19
CA LYS A 207 -10.00 -45.32 40.68
C LYS A 207 -10.40 -45.99 39.33
N ASN A 208 -9.56 -46.61 38.49
CA ASN A 208 -8.19 -47.14 38.54
C ASN A 208 -7.81 -47.61 37.10
N ASP A 209 -6.50 -47.75 36.84
CA ASP A 209 -5.75 -48.76 36.04
C ASP A 209 -6.30 -49.16 34.64
N VAL A 210 -5.55 -49.13 33.53
CA VAL A 210 -4.23 -49.74 33.22
C VAL A 210 -3.53 -48.93 32.12
#